data_AF-A0A4U0EN27-F1
#
_entry.id   AF-A0A4U0EN27-F1
#
_cell.length_a   1.000
_cell.length_b   1.000
_cell.length_c   1.000
_cell.angle_alpha   90.00
_cell.angle_beta   90.00
_cell.angle_gamma   90.00
#
_symmetry.space_group_name_H-M   'P 1'
#
loop_
_entity.id
_entity.type
_entity.pdbx_description
1 polymer ?
#
loop_
_entity_poly.entity_id
_entity_poly.type
_entity_poly.pdbx_seq_one_letter_code
_entity_poly.pdbx_strand_id
1 'polypeptide(L)'
;MNRLRKHNNELFLMLLHLALGIVIYTIPFSSKLVSLAVVFLSIFIVLVAKNKVLAVLIACAYVATSDVFFRMTGGLVFYELHKYLLIVLVLIGFVFDQVRVKGQVYLIYVGLLLLTIVFTSYDYTDAVRKMIAFNLAGPVSLGIVAFYFYKKKVTMQQLSKVLFFALLPVISLVVYLFLYSPSVKDVVTNTESNFATSGGFGPNQVATILGVGMFILFARLLFNKFKGIQSVLELLLLGFISFRGIVTFSRGGIFTAIAAMIILIILTYLRGKRTFRSKVLIVLFWTITLAALVWLLAANRTSGLIENRYANKNAMGVEKEDVSTGRKVLFLTELDAFIESPIVGIGVGKNKAYRFDKTGKVAASHNEISRLLAEHGALGILALSILVFLPLLLRIENSKNIYFYSFFIMWFLTINHSAMRIAFPSFIYGLCLLDVTFPKKVNVKTQSS
;
A
#
# COMPACT_ATOMS: atom_id res chain seq x y z
N MET A 1 -14.32 -32.40 6.35
CA MET A 1 -15.32 -31.36 6.01
C MET A 1 -14.91 -29.91 6.33
N ASN A 2 -14.41 -29.56 7.54
CA ASN A 2 -14.13 -28.16 7.90
C ASN A 2 -13.06 -27.41 7.06
N ARG A 3 -12.09 -28.10 6.45
CA ARG A 3 -11.08 -27.47 5.58
C ARG A 3 -11.58 -27.19 4.15
N LEU A 4 -12.45 -28.06 3.60
CA LEU A 4 -13.09 -27.85 2.30
C LEU A 4 -14.06 -26.67 2.35
N ARG A 5 -14.86 -26.57 3.43
CA ARG A 5 -15.78 -25.43 3.66
C ARG A 5 -15.06 -24.07 3.74
N LYS A 6 -13.83 -24.04 4.28
CA LYS A 6 -13.03 -22.81 4.38
C LYS A 6 -12.51 -22.33 3.01
N HIS A 7 -12.17 -23.24 2.09
CA HIS A 7 -11.72 -22.88 0.75
C HIS A 7 -12.86 -22.31 -0.11
N ASN A 8 -14.05 -22.88 0.02
CA ASN A 8 -15.24 -22.41 -0.69
C ASN A 8 -15.58 -20.96 -0.32
N ASN A 9 -15.35 -20.56 0.93
CA ASN A 9 -15.60 -19.19 1.39
C ASN A 9 -14.60 -18.16 0.82
N GLU A 10 -13.31 -18.50 0.72
CA GLU A 10 -12.32 -17.58 0.12
C GLU A 10 -12.61 -17.38 -1.37
N LEU A 11 -12.87 -18.47 -2.10
CA LEU A 11 -13.22 -18.41 -3.51
C LEU A 11 -14.51 -17.60 -3.75
N PHE A 12 -15.54 -17.83 -2.94
CA PHE A 12 -16.78 -17.05 -3.01
C PHE A 12 -16.52 -15.56 -2.83
N LEU A 13 -15.70 -15.15 -1.85
CA LEU A 13 -15.36 -13.75 -1.65
C LEU A 13 -14.57 -13.17 -2.83
N MET A 14 -13.67 -13.93 -3.44
CA MET A 14 -12.94 -13.50 -4.64
C MET A 14 -13.90 -13.30 -5.83
N LEU A 15 -14.83 -14.23 -6.05
CA LEU A 15 -15.84 -14.13 -7.11
C LEU A 15 -16.81 -12.96 -6.87
N LEU A 16 -17.20 -12.72 -5.62
CA LEU A 16 -17.99 -11.56 -5.24
C LEU A 16 -17.27 -10.25 -5.62
N HIS A 17 -15.96 -10.17 -5.37
CA HIS A 17 -15.19 -8.96 -5.70
C HIS A 17 -14.95 -8.80 -7.20
N LEU A 18 -14.87 -9.91 -7.95
CA LEU A 18 -14.91 -9.87 -9.40
C LEU A 18 -16.24 -9.26 -9.87
N ALA A 19 -17.38 -9.73 -9.35
CA ALA A 19 -18.69 -9.19 -9.68
C ALA A 19 -18.83 -7.71 -9.27
N LEU A 20 -18.32 -7.30 -8.11
CA LEU A 20 -18.31 -5.90 -7.67
C LEU A 20 -17.57 -4.98 -8.64
N GLY A 21 -16.43 -5.44 -9.19
CA GLY A 21 -15.69 -4.68 -10.22
C GLY A 21 -16.53 -4.46 -11.48
N ILE A 22 -17.27 -5.48 -11.92
CA ILE A 22 -18.19 -5.41 -13.07
C ILE A 22 -19.35 -4.46 -12.77
N VAL A 23 -20.04 -4.64 -11.64
CA VAL A 23 -21.22 -3.85 -11.26
C VAL A 23 -20.89 -2.37 -11.12
N ILE A 24 -19.74 -2.03 -10.52
CA ILE A 24 -19.32 -0.64 -10.36
C ILE A 24 -18.98 0.00 -11.71
N TYR A 25 -18.43 -0.76 -12.64
CA TYR A 25 -18.18 -0.26 -14.00
C TYR A 25 -19.50 -0.03 -14.77
N THR A 26 -20.43 -0.99 -14.72
CA THR A 26 -21.69 -0.91 -15.48
C THR A 26 -22.71 0.05 -14.86
N ILE A 27 -22.71 0.18 -13.53
CA ILE A 27 -23.61 1.04 -12.78
C ILE A 27 -22.75 1.97 -11.88
N PRO A 28 -22.21 3.08 -12.40
CA PRO A 28 -21.26 3.93 -11.66
C PRO A 28 -21.76 4.44 -10.31
N PHE A 29 -23.07 4.71 -10.18
CA PHE A 29 -23.69 5.13 -8.91
C PHE A 29 -23.50 4.09 -7.79
N SER A 30 -23.41 2.79 -8.13
CA SER A 30 -23.18 1.73 -7.16
C SER A 30 -21.85 1.88 -6.41
N SER A 31 -20.85 2.57 -6.98
CA SER A 31 -19.58 2.84 -6.30
C SER A 31 -19.77 3.58 -4.98
N LYS A 32 -20.64 4.60 -4.96
CA LYS A 32 -20.94 5.37 -3.74
C LYS A 32 -21.65 4.52 -2.70
N LEU A 33 -22.61 3.69 -3.11
CA LEU A 33 -23.35 2.79 -2.22
C LEU A 33 -22.42 1.74 -1.60
N VAL A 34 -21.56 1.11 -2.42
CA VAL A 34 -20.60 0.11 -1.95
C VAL A 34 -19.56 0.77 -1.05
N SER A 35 -19.06 1.96 -1.38
CA SER A 35 -18.14 2.70 -0.50
C SER A 35 -18.76 2.99 0.87
N LEU A 36 -20.02 3.44 0.91
CA LEU A 36 -20.74 3.71 2.15
C LEU A 36 -20.97 2.42 2.95
N ALA A 37 -21.30 1.31 2.28
CA ALA A 37 -21.41 0.00 2.90
C ALA A 37 -20.08 -0.47 3.49
N VAL A 38 -18.94 -0.19 2.83
CA VAL A 38 -17.60 -0.50 3.35
C VAL A 38 -17.31 0.29 4.62
N VAL A 39 -17.67 1.58 4.68
CA VAL A 39 -17.55 2.40 5.91
C VAL A 39 -18.35 1.76 7.05
N PHE A 40 -19.64 1.52 6.82
CA PHE A 40 -20.55 0.96 7.84
C PHE A 40 -20.10 -0.43 8.30
N LEU A 41 -19.82 -1.33 7.37
CA LEU A 41 -19.43 -2.71 7.66
C LEU A 41 -18.09 -2.77 8.40
N SER A 42 -17.13 -1.91 8.03
CA SER A 42 -15.83 -1.85 8.71
C SER A 42 -15.99 -1.45 10.18
N ILE A 43 -16.79 -0.41 10.45
CA ILE A 43 -17.10 0.04 11.82
C ILE A 43 -17.86 -1.05 12.59
N PHE A 44 -18.91 -1.62 11.97
CA PHE A 44 -19.74 -2.66 12.57
C PHE A 44 -18.92 -3.91 12.96
N ILE A 45 -18.06 -4.40 12.06
CA ILE A 45 -17.20 -5.57 12.32
C ILE A 45 -16.28 -5.30 13.52
N VAL A 46 -15.69 -4.11 13.60
CA VAL A 46 -14.81 -3.75 14.73
C VAL A 46 -15.60 -3.68 16.05
N LEU A 47 -16.82 -3.13 16.03
CA LEU A 47 -17.66 -3.01 17.23
C LEU A 47 -18.17 -4.35 17.76
N VAL A 48 -18.54 -5.29 16.89
CA VAL A 48 -19.15 -6.57 17.30
C VAL A 48 -18.11 -7.67 17.55
N ALA A 49 -16.94 -7.61 16.91
CA ALA A 49 -15.96 -8.69 17.03
C ALA A 49 -15.42 -8.84 18.47
N LYS A 50 -15.29 -10.08 18.94
CA LYS A 50 -14.63 -10.40 20.21
C LYS A 50 -13.13 -10.11 20.18
N ASN A 51 -12.46 -10.44 19.07
CA ASN A 51 -11.05 -10.12 18.87
C ASN A 51 -10.93 -8.77 18.14
N LYS A 52 -10.80 -7.68 18.91
CA LYS A 52 -10.70 -6.31 18.39
C LYS A 52 -9.48 -6.12 17.50
N VAL A 53 -8.31 -6.57 17.92
CA VAL A 53 -7.06 -6.45 17.15
C VAL A 53 -7.22 -7.02 15.73
N LEU A 54 -7.74 -8.24 15.62
CA LEU A 54 -7.93 -8.88 14.31
C LEU A 54 -8.99 -8.14 13.46
N ALA A 55 -10.08 -7.69 14.09
CA ALA A 55 -11.14 -6.99 13.39
C ALA A 55 -10.66 -5.64 12.82
N VAL A 56 -9.93 -4.86 13.62
CA VAL A 56 -9.31 -3.60 13.18
C VAL A 56 -8.32 -3.87 12.05
N LEU A 57 -7.45 -4.87 12.18
CA LEU A 57 -6.51 -5.23 11.12
C LEU A 57 -7.21 -5.60 9.81
N ILE A 58 -8.28 -6.39 9.85
CA ILE A 58 -9.06 -6.78 8.67
C ILE A 58 -9.76 -5.57 8.05
N ALA A 59 -10.40 -4.74 8.86
CA ALA A 59 -11.10 -3.54 8.39
C ALA A 59 -10.11 -2.55 7.75
N CYS A 60 -9.00 -2.26 8.44
CA CYS A 60 -7.94 -1.40 7.90
C CYS A 60 -7.33 -1.96 6.62
N ALA A 61 -7.12 -3.28 6.52
CA ALA A 61 -6.62 -3.94 5.32
C ALA A 61 -7.51 -3.69 4.11
N TYR A 62 -8.82 -3.90 4.27
CA TYR A 62 -9.80 -3.69 3.21
C TYR A 62 -9.92 -2.21 2.83
N VAL A 63 -10.04 -1.31 3.81
CA VAL A 63 -10.17 0.14 3.58
C VAL A 63 -8.93 0.70 2.89
N ALA A 64 -7.73 0.30 3.32
CA ALA A 64 -6.48 0.80 2.78
C ALA A 64 -6.26 0.41 1.31
N THR A 65 -6.65 -0.80 0.90
CA THR A 65 -6.49 -1.25 -0.49
C THR A 65 -7.66 -0.89 -1.40
N SER A 66 -8.84 -0.61 -0.84
CA SER A 66 -10.00 -0.10 -1.62
C SER A 66 -9.96 1.40 -1.88
N ASP A 67 -9.09 2.17 -1.20
CA ASP A 67 -9.00 3.63 -1.33
C ASP A 67 -8.82 4.10 -2.78
N VAL A 68 -7.87 3.49 -3.51
CA VAL A 68 -7.65 3.84 -4.93
C VAL A 68 -8.86 3.51 -5.78
N PHE A 69 -9.51 2.37 -5.54
CA PHE A 69 -10.65 1.93 -6.31
C PHE A 69 -11.84 2.89 -6.17
N PHE A 70 -12.16 3.32 -4.95
CA PHE A 70 -13.26 4.27 -4.74
C PHE A 70 -12.90 5.71 -5.10
N ARG A 71 -11.64 6.13 -4.98
CA ARG A 71 -11.21 7.44 -5.52
C ARG A 71 -11.34 7.48 -7.04
N MET A 72 -10.86 6.44 -7.72
CA MET A 72 -10.89 6.32 -9.18
C MET A 72 -12.31 6.33 -9.74
N THR A 73 -13.26 5.72 -9.02
CA THR A 73 -14.66 5.59 -9.47
C THR A 73 -15.58 6.69 -8.92
N GLY A 74 -15.05 7.69 -8.22
CA GLY A 74 -15.85 8.75 -7.60
C GLY A 74 -16.80 8.27 -6.49
N GLY A 75 -16.49 7.12 -5.88
CA GLY A 75 -17.31 6.47 -4.84
C GLY A 75 -17.17 7.10 -3.45
N LEU A 76 -16.05 7.79 -3.16
CA LEU A 76 -15.85 8.41 -1.85
C LEU A 76 -16.76 9.64 -1.67
N VAL A 77 -17.39 9.76 -0.49
CA VAL A 77 -18.19 10.94 -0.09
C VAL A 77 -17.32 12.19 0.00
N PHE A 78 -16.07 12.05 0.44
CA PHE A 78 -15.05 13.10 0.40
C PHE A 78 -13.66 12.50 0.18
N TYR A 79 -12.75 13.30 -0.39
CA TYR A 79 -11.48 12.79 -0.95
C TYR A 79 -10.63 12.02 0.07
N GLU A 80 -10.60 12.43 1.33
CA GLU A 80 -9.75 11.82 2.35
C GLU A 80 -10.41 10.76 3.23
N LEU A 81 -11.66 10.36 2.91
CA LEU A 81 -12.50 9.47 3.73
C LEU A 81 -11.76 8.26 4.29
N HIS A 82 -11.02 7.51 3.47
CA HIS A 82 -10.37 6.29 3.92
C HIS A 82 -9.23 6.54 4.90
N LYS A 83 -8.49 7.66 4.80
CA LYS A 83 -7.42 8.00 5.76
C LYS A 83 -8.00 8.29 7.14
N TYR A 84 -9.13 9.02 7.19
CA TYR A 84 -9.88 9.26 8.41
C TYR A 84 -10.55 8.00 8.94
N LEU A 85 -11.07 7.13 8.06
CA LEU A 85 -11.67 5.87 8.47
C LEU A 85 -10.65 4.95 9.15
N LEU A 86 -9.39 4.89 8.67
CA LEU A 86 -8.33 4.16 9.38
C LEU A 86 -8.12 4.68 10.81
N ILE A 87 -8.12 6.01 10.99
CA ILE A 87 -8.01 6.65 12.31
C ILE A 87 -9.19 6.20 13.19
N VAL A 88 -10.43 6.33 12.70
CA VAL A 88 -11.64 5.95 13.43
C VAL A 88 -11.62 4.47 13.83
N LEU A 89 -11.32 3.56 12.90
CA LEU A 89 -11.27 2.12 13.17
C LEU A 89 -10.25 1.78 14.26
N VAL A 90 -9.10 2.45 14.22
CA VAL A 90 -8.04 2.28 15.22
C VAL A 90 -8.44 2.87 16.56
N LEU A 91 -9.10 4.03 16.61
CA LEU A 91 -9.58 4.62 17.85
C LEU A 91 -10.68 3.77 18.52
N ILE A 92 -11.61 3.23 17.74
CA ILE A 92 -12.59 2.24 18.24
C ILE A 92 -11.84 1.02 18.77
N GLY A 93 -10.86 0.52 18.02
CA GLY A 93 -9.95 -0.53 18.46
C GLY A 93 -9.29 -0.21 19.80
N PHE A 94 -8.76 0.99 19.97
CA PHE A 94 -8.09 1.43 21.19
C PHE A 94 -9.05 1.49 22.39
N VAL A 95 -10.27 2.01 22.20
CA VAL A 95 -11.26 2.16 23.28
C VAL A 95 -11.82 0.80 23.74
N PHE A 96 -12.08 -0.12 22.82
CA PHE A 96 -12.76 -1.38 23.13
C PHE A 96 -11.83 -2.61 23.21
N ASP A 97 -10.55 -2.48 22.85
CA ASP A 97 -9.57 -3.55 23.03
C ASP A 97 -9.10 -3.63 24.49
N GLN A 98 -9.18 -4.82 25.06
CA GLN A 98 -8.71 -5.08 26.43
C GLN A 98 -7.18 -5.09 26.54
N VAL A 99 -6.46 -5.14 25.42
CA VAL A 99 -4.99 -5.15 25.39
C VAL A 99 -4.43 -3.74 25.38
N ARG A 100 -3.67 -3.38 26.42
CA ARG A 100 -2.99 -2.08 26.52
C ARG A 100 -2.10 -1.79 25.31
N VAL A 101 -2.19 -0.56 24.80
CA VAL A 101 -1.36 -0.05 23.70
C VAL A 101 0.01 0.39 24.21
N LYS A 102 1.06 0.12 23.42
CA LYS A 102 2.47 0.42 23.75
C LYS A 102 3.15 1.40 22.79
N GLY A 103 2.40 1.95 21.82
CA GLY A 103 2.95 2.78 20.75
C GLY A 103 2.93 4.29 21.02
N GLN A 104 3.00 4.74 22.29
CA GLN A 104 2.88 6.15 22.66
C GLN A 104 3.88 7.06 21.93
N VAL A 105 5.06 6.54 21.58
CA VAL A 105 6.08 7.26 20.78
C VAL A 105 5.52 7.75 19.44
N TYR A 106 4.56 7.06 18.85
CA TYR A 106 3.92 7.51 17.60
C TYR A 106 2.97 8.70 17.80
N LEU A 107 2.49 8.95 19.03
CA LEU A 107 1.77 10.18 19.34
C LEU A 107 2.73 11.37 19.42
N ILE A 108 3.97 11.15 19.87
CA ILE A 108 5.04 12.17 19.80
C ILE A 108 5.32 12.50 18.34
N TYR A 109 5.44 11.49 17.47
CA TYR A 109 5.55 11.70 16.03
C TYR A 109 4.42 12.59 15.49
N VAL A 110 3.15 12.30 15.81
CA VAL A 110 2.01 13.15 15.39
C VAL A 110 2.13 14.56 15.95
N GLY A 111 2.48 14.70 17.24
CA GLY A 111 2.66 15.98 17.90
C GLY A 111 3.73 16.86 17.24
N LEU A 112 4.86 16.27 16.83
CA LEU A 112 5.92 16.98 16.11
C LEU A 112 5.42 17.58 14.80
N LEU A 113 4.61 16.83 14.04
CA LEU A 113 4.03 17.34 12.79
C LEU A 113 3.01 18.46 13.05
N LEU A 114 2.15 18.29 14.06
CA LEU A 114 1.13 19.29 14.39
C LEU A 114 1.74 20.59 14.93
N LEU A 115 2.85 20.50 15.66
CA LEU A 115 3.54 21.65 16.24
C LEU A 115 3.98 22.64 15.15
N THR A 116 4.41 22.16 13.98
CA THR A 116 4.86 23.00 12.87
C THR A 116 3.75 23.85 12.24
N ILE A 117 2.48 23.46 12.42
CA ILE A 117 1.33 24.26 11.96
C ILE A 117 1.34 25.63 12.64
N VAL A 118 1.65 25.67 13.95
CA VAL A 118 1.65 26.90 14.75
C VAL A 118 2.72 27.87 14.27
N PHE A 119 3.86 27.36 13.83
CA PHE A 119 4.98 28.17 13.34
C PHE A 119 4.81 28.62 11.88
N THR A 120 3.71 28.22 11.23
CA THR A 120 3.47 28.60 9.85
C THR A 120 2.67 29.90 9.81
N SER A 121 3.27 30.97 9.28
CA SER A 121 2.56 32.23 9.00
C SER A 121 1.52 32.01 7.90
N TYR A 122 0.26 31.87 8.29
CA TYR A 122 -0.88 31.76 7.39
C TYR A 122 -1.90 32.84 7.69
N ASP A 123 -2.49 33.41 6.65
CA ASP A 123 -3.85 33.93 6.75
C ASP A 123 -4.77 32.71 6.88
N TYR A 124 -5.43 32.56 8.03
CA TYR A 124 -6.28 31.41 8.36
C TYR A 124 -7.58 31.41 7.52
N THR A 125 -7.43 31.13 6.23
CA THR A 125 -8.52 30.95 5.27
C THR A 125 -8.91 29.47 5.17
N ASP A 126 -10.12 29.21 4.69
CA ASP A 126 -10.57 27.84 4.45
C ASP A 126 -9.71 27.07 3.44
N ALA A 127 -9.10 27.78 2.47
CA ALA A 127 -8.18 27.18 1.51
C ALA A 127 -6.92 26.65 2.20
N VAL A 128 -6.34 27.43 3.12
CA VAL A 128 -5.18 27.03 3.93
C VAL A 128 -5.53 25.82 4.81
N ARG A 129 -6.67 25.85 5.49
CA ARG A 129 -7.11 24.72 6.34
C ARG A 129 -7.23 23.42 5.56
N LYS A 130 -7.84 23.46 4.36
CA LYS A 130 -7.96 22.29 3.47
C LYS A 130 -6.59 21.79 3.01
N MET A 131 -5.67 22.69 2.69
CA MET A 131 -4.31 22.35 2.28
C MET A 131 -3.50 21.69 3.41
N ILE A 132 -3.56 22.24 4.63
CA ILE A 132 -2.92 21.65 5.82
C ILE A 132 -3.48 20.26 6.08
N ALA A 133 -4.81 20.13 6.12
CA ALA A 133 -5.48 18.85 6.35
C ALA A 133 -5.11 17.82 5.28
N PHE A 134 -5.04 18.22 4.01
CA PHE A 134 -4.63 17.35 2.91
C PHE A 134 -3.19 16.83 3.09
N ASN A 135 -2.26 17.70 3.49
CA ASN A 135 -0.86 17.34 3.65
C ASN A 135 -0.62 16.47 4.89
N LEU A 136 -1.37 16.68 5.97
CA LEU A 136 -1.21 15.95 7.24
C LEU A 136 -2.08 14.69 7.36
N ALA A 137 -3.18 14.57 6.62
CA ALA A 137 -4.08 13.42 6.77
C ALA A 137 -3.36 12.07 6.60
N GLY A 138 -2.40 11.96 5.67
CA GLY A 138 -1.56 10.78 5.50
C GLY A 138 -0.67 10.51 6.72
N PRO A 139 0.28 11.41 7.03
CA PRO A 139 1.17 11.28 8.19
C PRO A 139 0.44 11.02 9.51
N VAL A 140 -0.63 11.78 9.81
CA VAL A 140 -1.42 11.60 11.03
C VAL A 140 -2.09 10.23 11.06
N SER A 141 -2.69 9.79 9.94
CA SER A 141 -3.29 8.46 9.83
C SER A 141 -2.25 7.37 10.11
N LEU A 142 -1.04 7.49 9.58
CA LEU A 142 0.07 6.56 9.87
C LEU A 142 0.45 6.57 11.34
N GLY A 143 0.61 7.74 11.95
CA GLY A 143 0.96 7.86 13.37
C GLY A 143 -0.07 7.19 14.29
N ILE A 144 -1.36 7.40 14.03
CA ILE A 144 -2.43 6.77 14.82
C ILE A 144 -2.50 5.25 14.59
N VAL A 145 -2.39 4.79 13.34
CA VAL A 145 -2.33 3.35 13.02
C VAL A 145 -1.12 2.70 13.70
N ALA A 146 0.04 3.34 13.64
CA ALA A 146 1.27 2.87 14.26
C ALA A 146 1.16 2.82 15.79
N PHE A 147 0.58 3.85 16.40
CA PHE A 147 0.29 3.91 17.83
C PHE A 147 -0.43 2.64 18.31
N TYR A 148 -1.51 2.25 17.65
CA TYR A 148 -2.31 1.11 18.07
C TYR A 148 -1.69 -0.25 17.73
N PHE A 149 -1.09 -0.42 16.54
CA PHE A 149 -0.55 -1.70 16.10
C PHE A 149 0.80 -2.06 16.75
N TYR A 150 1.51 -1.09 17.34
CA TYR A 150 2.81 -1.33 17.95
C TYR A 150 2.79 -2.45 19.01
N LYS A 151 3.60 -3.49 18.77
CA LYS A 151 3.74 -4.70 19.60
C LYS A 151 2.42 -5.48 19.80
N LYS A 152 1.39 -5.28 18.96
CA LYS A 152 0.16 -6.09 19.01
C LYS A 152 0.44 -7.51 18.53
N LYS A 153 -0.04 -8.48 19.31
CA LYS A 153 0.18 -9.91 19.05
C LYS A 153 -0.82 -10.43 18.02
N VAL A 154 -0.30 -11.03 16.96
CA VAL A 154 -1.10 -11.63 15.88
C VAL A 154 -0.47 -12.96 15.49
N THR A 155 -1.27 -13.99 15.22
CA THR A 155 -0.73 -15.25 14.70
C THR A 155 -0.45 -15.14 13.20
N MET A 156 0.49 -15.93 12.67
CA MET A 156 0.71 -16.00 11.21
C MET A 156 -0.56 -16.31 10.41
N GLN A 157 -1.47 -17.11 10.98
CA GLN A 157 -2.75 -17.45 10.34
C GLN A 157 -3.69 -16.25 10.28
N GLN A 158 -3.73 -15.45 11.33
CA GLN A 158 -4.47 -14.19 11.37
C GLN A 158 -3.87 -13.17 10.41
N LEU A 159 -2.55 -13.03 10.34
CA LEU A 159 -1.90 -12.13 9.39
C LEU A 159 -2.17 -12.55 7.93
N SER A 160 -2.13 -13.85 7.63
CA SER A 160 -2.53 -14.37 6.30
C SER A 160 -3.99 -14.02 5.97
N LYS A 161 -4.90 -14.09 6.97
CA LYS A 161 -6.30 -13.63 6.81
C LYS A 161 -6.37 -12.12 6.54
N VAL A 162 -5.61 -11.30 7.27
CA VAL A 162 -5.56 -9.84 7.05
C VAL A 162 -5.11 -9.52 5.61
N LEU A 163 -4.04 -10.17 5.13
CA LEU A 163 -3.58 -9.99 3.75
C LEU A 163 -4.61 -10.45 2.72
N PHE A 164 -5.37 -11.53 2.99
CA PHE A 164 -6.46 -11.96 2.12
C PHE A 164 -7.55 -10.88 1.99
N PHE A 165 -7.98 -10.25 3.10
CA PHE A 165 -8.98 -9.17 3.01
C PHE A 165 -8.44 -7.91 2.33
N ALA A 166 -7.13 -7.64 2.42
CA ALA A 166 -6.47 -6.60 1.62
C ALA A 166 -6.49 -6.92 0.10
N LEU A 167 -6.44 -8.19 -0.29
CA LEU A 167 -6.48 -8.60 -1.71
C LEU A 167 -7.84 -8.35 -2.37
N LEU A 168 -8.94 -8.49 -1.61
CA LEU A 168 -10.30 -8.48 -2.16
C LEU A 168 -10.62 -7.21 -2.97
N PRO A 169 -10.41 -5.97 -2.48
CA PRO A 169 -10.62 -4.77 -3.28
C PRO A 169 -9.69 -4.66 -4.51
N VAL A 170 -8.50 -5.26 -4.45
CA VAL A 170 -7.56 -5.26 -5.58
C VAL A 170 -8.11 -6.10 -6.74
N ILE A 171 -8.88 -7.14 -6.45
CA ILE A 171 -9.60 -7.93 -7.46
C ILE A 171 -10.64 -7.05 -8.16
N SER A 172 -11.45 -6.29 -7.41
CA SER A 172 -12.42 -5.36 -8.01
C SER A 172 -11.75 -4.29 -8.85
N LEU A 173 -10.62 -3.74 -8.34
CA LEU A 173 -9.80 -2.76 -9.07
C LEU A 173 -9.32 -3.32 -10.41
N VAL A 174 -8.70 -4.50 -10.41
CA VAL A 174 -8.13 -5.05 -11.66
C VAL A 174 -9.23 -5.36 -12.69
N VAL A 175 -10.38 -5.87 -12.25
CA VAL A 175 -11.52 -6.14 -13.13
C VAL A 175 -12.05 -4.84 -13.73
N TYR A 176 -12.22 -3.80 -12.92
CA TYR A 176 -12.62 -2.48 -13.42
C TYR A 176 -11.64 -1.94 -14.47
N LEU A 177 -10.32 -2.06 -14.24
CA LEU A 177 -9.32 -1.61 -15.22
C LEU A 177 -9.40 -2.38 -16.54
N PHE A 178 -9.75 -3.67 -16.50
CA PHE A 178 -9.99 -4.46 -17.72
C PHE A 178 -11.19 -3.96 -18.52
N LEU A 179 -12.24 -3.54 -17.85
CA LEU A 179 -13.44 -3.01 -18.49
C LEU A 179 -13.26 -1.58 -18.99
N TYR A 180 -12.54 -0.75 -18.22
CA TYR A 180 -12.31 0.66 -18.53
C TYR A 180 -11.39 0.86 -19.74
N SER A 181 -10.38 0.00 -19.92
CA SER A 181 -9.51 0.03 -21.09
C SER A 181 -9.25 -1.39 -21.59
N PRO A 182 -10.18 -1.95 -22.40
CA PRO A 182 -10.08 -3.30 -22.92
C PRO A 182 -8.85 -3.49 -23.82
N SER A 183 -8.59 -2.53 -24.71
CA SER A 183 -7.43 -2.50 -25.58
C SER A 183 -6.37 -1.54 -25.04
N VAL A 184 -5.27 -2.10 -24.52
CA VAL A 184 -4.10 -1.30 -24.13
C VAL A 184 -3.43 -0.65 -25.34
N LYS A 185 -3.47 -1.33 -26.49
CA LYS A 185 -2.81 -0.89 -27.72
C LYS A 185 -3.38 0.43 -28.23
N ASP A 186 -4.68 0.66 -28.03
CA ASP A 186 -5.38 1.83 -28.57
C ASP A 186 -5.17 3.09 -27.72
N VAL A 187 -4.79 2.92 -26.44
CA VAL A 187 -4.70 4.03 -25.48
C VAL A 187 -3.25 4.39 -25.09
N VAL A 188 -2.27 3.59 -25.50
CA VAL A 188 -0.85 3.82 -25.21
C VAL A 188 -0.16 4.41 -26.43
N THR A 189 0.16 5.70 -26.36
CA THR A 189 0.79 6.46 -27.45
C THR A 189 2.21 6.96 -27.14
N ASN A 190 2.62 6.93 -25.87
CA ASN A 190 3.92 7.43 -25.44
C ASN A 190 4.51 6.59 -24.29
N THR A 191 5.64 7.03 -23.73
CA THR A 191 6.35 6.35 -22.63
C THR A 191 6.15 7.04 -21.27
N GLU A 192 5.13 7.87 -21.14
CA GLU A 192 4.77 8.48 -19.85
C GLU A 192 3.88 7.54 -19.05
N SER A 193 3.63 7.88 -17.77
CA SER A 193 2.67 7.10 -16.99
C SER A 193 1.28 7.31 -17.56
N ASN A 194 0.50 6.24 -17.75
CA ASN A 194 -0.69 6.29 -18.58
C ASN A 194 -1.97 6.28 -17.72
N PHE A 195 -2.73 7.38 -17.80
CA PHE A 195 -3.99 7.54 -17.06
C PHE A 195 -5.11 6.65 -17.61
N ALA A 196 -5.18 6.45 -18.93
CA ALA A 196 -6.22 5.63 -19.54
C ALA A 196 -6.12 4.17 -19.06
N THR A 197 -4.92 3.59 -19.09
CA THR A 197 -4.69 2.24 -18.55
C THR A 197 -4.78 2.15 -17.03
N SER A 198 -4.88 3.29 -16.35
CA SER A 198 -5.04 3.44 -14.90
C SER A 198 -6.45 3.87 -14.48
N GLY A 199 -7.45 3.66 -15.34
CA GLY A 199 -8.85 3.93 -15.01
C GLY A 199 -9.20 5.42 -14.90
N GLY A 200 -8.41 6.29 -15.54
CA GLY A 200 -8.51 7.74 -15.42
C GLY A 200 -7.93 8.30 -14.12
N PHE A 201 -7.33 7.46 -13.27
CA PHE A 201 -6.75 7.88 -11.98
C PHE A 201 -5.22 7.86 -11.99
N GLY A 202 -4.62 8.40 -10.92
CA GLY A 202 -3.17 8.53 -10.78
C GLY A 202 -2.43 7.19 -10.95
N PRO A 203 -1.60 7.03 -12.01
CA PRO A 203 -0.96 5.74 -12.32
C PRO A 203 -0.05 5.21 -11.21
N ASN A 204 0.60 6.12 -10.45
CA ASN A 204 1.46 5.73 -9.33
C ASN A 204 0.68 5.06 -8.20
N GLN A 205 -0.50 5.58 -7.87
CA GLN A 205 -1.36 5.03 -6.84
C GLN A 205 -1.97 3.70 -7.28
N VAL A 206 -2.41 3.61 -8.55
CA VAL A 206 -2.94 2.36 -9.13
C VAL A 206 -1.87 1.27 -9.15
N ALA A 207 -0.67 1.57 -9.67
CA ALA A 207 0.44 0.63 -9.68
C ALA A 207 0.89 0.22 -8.27
N THR A 208 0.81 1.13 -7.29
CA THR A 208 1.09 0.80 -5.89
C THR A 208 0.14 -0.29 -5.39
N ILE A 209 -1.18 -0.11 -5.53
CA ILE A 209 -2.17 -1.08 -5.02
C ILE A 209 -2.13 -2.39 -5.81
N LEU A 210 -1.90 -2.36 -7.12
CA LEU A 210 -1.70 -3.58 -7.91
C LEU A 210 -0.42 -4.31 -7.48
N GLY A 211 0.68 -3.59 -7.24
CA GLY A 211 1.92 -4.15 -6.69
C GLY A 211 1.73 -4.81 -5.32
N VAL A 212 0.89 -4.24 -4.46
CA VAL A 212 0.49 -4.85 -3.19
C VAL A 212 -0.27 -6.15 -3.44
N GLY A 213 -1.19 -6.17 -4.40
CA GLY A 213 -1.86 -7.39 -4.86
C GLY A 213 -0.88 -8.47 -5.32
N MET A 214 0.13 -8.09 -6.12
CA MET A 214 1.19 -9.00 -6.56
C MET A 214 1.92 -9.62 -5.37
N PHE A 215 2.36 -8.80 -4.41
CA PHE A 215 3.05 -9.25 -3.22
C PHE A 215 2.18 -10.19 -2.36
N ILE A 216 0.90 -9.86 -2.16
CA ILE A 216 -0.02 -10.68 -1.37
C ILE A 216 -0.25 -12.04 -2.03
N LEU A 217 -0.50 -12.08 -3.34
CA LEU A 217 -0.70 -13.34 -4.08
C LEU A 217 0.56 -14.20 -4.06
N PHE A 218 1.73 -13.59 -4.27
CA PHE A 218 3.01 -14.27 -4.15
C PHE A 218 3.20 -14.88 -2.74
N ALA A 219 2.96 -14.10 -1.70
CA ALA A 219 3.03 -14.57 -0.31
C ALA A 219 2.03 -15.71 -0.04
N ARG A 220 0.80 -15.63 -0.58
CA ARG A 220 -0.21 -16.68 -0.46
C ARG A 220 0.26 -17.97 -1.13
N LEU A 221 0.76 -17.91 -2.37
CA LEU A 221 1.33 -19.08 -3.06
C LEU A 221 2.47 -19.73 -2.25
N LEU A 222 3.31 -18.90 -1.63
CA LEU A 222 4.44 -19.36 -0.84
C LEU A 222 4.03 -20.03 0.47
N PHE A 223 3.10 -19.45 1.25
CA PHE A 223 2.78 -19.91 2.60
C PHE A 223 1.53 -20.78 2.70
N ASN A 224 0.54 -20.58 1.84
CA ASN A 224 -0.69 -21.37 1.88
C ASN A 224 -0.50 -22.71 1.16
N LYS A 225 -1.28 -23.72 1.58
CA LYS A 225 -1.27 -25.06 0.99
C LYS A 225 -2.43 -25.20 0.00
N PHE A 226 -2.33 -24.49 -1.12
CA PHE A 226 -3.28 -24.63 -2.22
C PHE A 226 -3.07 -25.97 -2.94
N LYS A 227 -4.16 -26.57 -3.43
CA LYS A 227 -4.16 -27.78 -4.27
C LYS A 227 -5.11 -27.58 -5.43
N GLY A 228 -4.81 -28.18 -6.58
CA GLY A 228 -5.68 -28.17 -7.77
C GLY A 228 -6.01 -26.76 -8.27
N ILE A 229 -7.29 -26.51 -8.53
CA ILE A 229 -7.82 -25.30 -9.15
C ILE A 229 -7.46 -24.00 -8.39
N GLN A 230 -7.44 -24.01 -7.06
CA GLN A 230 -7.15 -22.78 -6.30
C GLN A 230 -5.74 -22.24 -6.59
N SER A 231 -4.73 -23.13 -6.68
CA SER A 231 -3.35 -22.71 -6.99
C SER A 231 -3.28 -22.04 -8.36
N VAL A 232 -4.02 -22.58 -9.33
CA VAL A 232 -4.09 -22.05 -10.70
C VAL A 232 -4.78 -20.68 -10.69
N LEU A 233 -5.90 -20.53 -9.97
CA LEU A 233 -6.61 -19.26 -9.86
C LEU A 233 -5.75 -18.15 -9.23
N GLU A 234 -5.00 -18.46 -8.17
CA GLU A 234 -4.09 -17.49 -7.53
C GLU A 234 -2.96 -17.08 -8.49
N LEU A 235 -2.42 -18.03 -9.27
CA LEU A 235 -1.38 -17.75 -10.26
C LEU A 235 -1.92 -16.94 -11.46
N LEU A 236 -3.11 -17.26 -11.96
CA LEU A 236 -3.76 -16.49 -13.02
C LEU A 236 -4.09 -15.07 -12.56
N LEU A 237 -4.63 -14.92 -11.35
CA LEU A 237 -4.91 -13.61 -10.77
C LEU A 237 -3.62 -12.79 -10.59
N LEU A 238 -2.52 -13.44 -10.19
CA LEU A 238 -1.20 -12.79 -10.14
C LEU A 238 -0.78 -12.29 -11.53
N GLY A 239 -1.04 -13.08 -12.58
CA GLY A 239 -0.77 -12.70 -13.96
C GLY A 239 -1.58 -11.48 -14.41
N PHE A 240 -2.90 -11.49 -14.17
CA PHE A 240 -3.79 -10.39 -14.52
C PHE A 240 -3.43 -9.09 -13.79
N ILE A 241 -3.16 -9.16 -12.48
CA ILE A 241 -2.75 -8.00 -11.68
C ILE A 241 -1.39 -7.49 -12.15
N SER A 242 -0.42 -8.38 -12.41
CA SER A 242 0.91 -8.00 -12.88
C SER A 242 0.85 -7.33 -14.25
N PHE A 243 0.08 -7.89 -15.19
CA PHE A 243 -0.13 -7.31 -16.51
C PHE A 243 -0.71 -5.90 -16.40
N ARG A 244 -1.83 -5.74 -15.67
CA ARG A 244 -2.46 -4.43 -15.48
C ARG A 244 -1.55 -3.45 -14.77
N GLY A 245 -0.77 -3.92 -13.79
CA GLY A 245 0.20 -3.11 -13.07
C GLY A 245 1.29 -2.56 -13.98
N ILE A 246 1.87 -3.40 -14.84
CA ILE A 246 2.94 -3.00 -15.77
C ILE A 246 2.41 -1.99 -16.80
N VAL A 247 1.24 -2.25 -17.40
CA VAL A 247 0.69 -1.38 -18.46
C VAL A 247 0.14 -0.04 -17.94
N THR A 248 0.19 0.24 -16.64
CA THR A 248 0.03 1.62 -16.11
C THR A 248 1.19 2.55 -16.48
N PHE A 249 2.32 1.98 -16.95
CA PHE A 249 3.59 2.69 -17.18
C PHE A 249 4.15 3.37 -15.91
N SER A 250 3.64 3.04 -14.72
CA SER A 250 4.20 3.47 -13.44
C SER A 250 5.04 2.38 -12.79
N ARG A 251 6.36 2.59 -12.84
CA ARG A 251 7.36 1.61 -12.40
C ARG A 251 7.48 1.47 -10.89
N GLY A 252 7.19 2.56 -10.16
CA GLY A 252 7.44 2.64 -8.71
C GLY A 252 6.72 1.55 -7.91
N GLY A 253 5.43 1.34 -8.18
CA GLY A 253 4.64 0.32 -7.48
C GLY A 253 5.11 -1.11 -7.80
N ILE A 254 5.47 -1.36 -9.07
CA ILE A 254 5.95 -2.67 -9.54
C ILE A 254 7.32 -3.00 -8.94
N PHE A 255 8.27 -2.08 -8.99
CA PHE A 255 9.59 -2.26 -8.37
C PHE A 255 9.49 -2.41 -6.85
N THR A 256 8.57 -1.69 -6.21
CA THR A 256 8.30 -1.83 -4.78
C THR A 256 7.85 -3.26 -4.43
N ALA A 257 6.90 -3.80 -5.20
CA ALA A 257 6.44 -5.18 -5.03
C ALA A 257 7.55 -6.21 -5.27
N ILE A 258 8.34 -6.04 -6.34
CA ILE A 258 9.48 -6.93 -6.67
C ILE A 258 10.50 -6.92 -5.53
N ALA A 259 10.91 -5.76 -5.02
CA ALA A 259 11.83 -5.65 -3.90
C ALA A 259 11.30 -6.38 -2.66
N ALA A 260 10.01 -6.21 -2.33
CA ALA A 260 9.38 -6.88 -1.20
C ALA A 260 9.32 -8.41 -1.37
N MET A 261 9.04 -8.90 -2.58
CA MET A 261 9.04 -10.32 -2.91
C MET A 261 10.45 -10.93 -2.82
N ILE A 262 11.48 -10.25 -3.35
CA ILE A 262 12.89 -10.68 -3.26
C ILE A 262 13.32 -10.82 -1.79
N ILE A 263 13.04 -9.82 -0.97
CA ILE A 263 13.34 -9.87 0.47
C ILE A 263 12.62 -11.06 1.13
N LEU A 264 11.34 -11.28 0.81
CA LEU A 264 10.57 -12.39 1.36
C LEU A 264 11.18 -13.74 0.95
N ILE A 265 11.59 -13.89 -0.31
CA ILE A 265 12.27 -15.09 -0.83
C ILE A 265 13.55 -15.35 -0.06
N ILE A 266 14.43 -14.35 0.05
CA ILE A 266 15.71 -14.48 0.76
C ILE A 266 15.47 -14.93 2.20
N LEU A 267 14.60 -14.24 2.94
CA LEU A 267 14.33 -14.55 4.34
C LEU A 267 13.71 -15.94 4.53
N THR A 268 12.77 -16.31 3.66
CA THR A 268 12.09 -17.61 3.73
C THR A 268 12.97 -18.77 3.32
N TYR A 269 13.86 -18.57 2.35
CA TYR A 269 14.84 -19.56 1.94
C TYR A 269 15.89 -19.79 3.03
N LEU A 270 16.49 -18.71 3.57
CA LEU A 270 17.52 -18.80 4.60
C LEU A 270 16.98 -19.47 5.88
N ARG A 271 15.79 -19.05 6.35
CA ARG A 271 15.18 -19.54 7.60
C ARG A 271 14.36 -20.82 7.46
N GLY A 272 14.02 -21.22 6.23
CA GLY A 272 13.16 -22.35 5.95
C GLY A 272 13.86 -23.71 6.11
N LYS A 273 13.09 -24.74 6.50
CA LYS A 273 13.55 -26.15 6.43
C LYS A 273 13.72 -26.60 4.97
N ARG A 274 14.49 -27.66 4.72
CA ARG A 274 14.75 -28.20 3.37
C ARG A 274 13.49 -28.38 2.52
N THR A 275 12.44 -28.96 3.07
CA THR A 275 11.16 -29.16 2.37
C THR A 275 10.47 -27.84 1.97
N PHE A 276 10.60 -26.80 2.80
CA PHE A 276 10.06 -25.48 2.49
C PHE A 276 10.93 -24.73 1.46
N ARG A 277 12.26 -24.91 1.50
CA ARG A 277 13.18 -24.38 0.47
C ARG A 277 12.83 -24.91 -0.93
N SER A 278 12.55 -26.21 -1.06
CA SER A 278 12.07 -26.77 -2.33
C SER A 278 10.77 -26.12 -2.80
N LYS A 279 9.83 -25.84 -1.88
CA LYS A 279 8.59 -25.11 -2.22
C LYS A 279 8.89 -23.68 -2.69
N VAL A 280 9.81 -22.97 -2.03
CA VAL A 280 10.25 -21.62 -2.45
C VAL A 280 10.74 -21.65 -3.90
N LEU A 281 11.60 -22.61 -4.25
CA LEU A 281 12.14 -22.75 -5.62
C LEU A 281 11.05 -23.05 -6.66
N ILE A 282 10.08 -23.91 -6.33
CA ILE A 282 8.94 -24.20 -7.23
C ILE A 282 8.08 -22.94 -7.46
N VAL A 283 7.73 -22.22 -6.39
CA VAL A 283 6.93 -20.99 -6.50
C VAL A 283 7.72 -19.92 -7.27
N LEU A 284 9.02 -19.82 -7.05
CA LEU A 284 9.91 -18.91 -7.77
C LEU A 284 9.92 -19.23 -9.26
N PHE A 285 10.10 -20.49 -9.65
CA PHE A 285 10.07 -20.93 -11.04
C PHE A 285 8.76 -20.51 -11.72
N TRP A 286 7.60 -20.85 -11.14
CA TRP A 286 6.31 -20.47 -11.74
C TRP A 286 6.08 -18.97 -11.79
N THR A 287 6.55 -18.22 -10.78
CA THR A 287 6.42 -16.76 -10.76
C THR A 287 7.30 -16.10 -11.82
N ILE A 288 8.53 -16.59 -12.04
CA ILE A 288 9.44 -16.09 -13.09
C ILE A 288 8.88 -16.42 -14.48
N THR A 289 8.41 -17.65 -14.70
CA THR A 289 7.78 -18.05 -15.96
C THR A 289 6.56 -17.16 -16.26
N LEU A 290 5.70 -16.93 -15.27
CA LEU A 290 4.57 -16.02 -15.40
C LEU A 290 5.01 -14.58 -15.68
N ALA A 291 6.05 -14.08 -15.00
CA ALA A 291 6.57 -12.74 -15.22
C ALA A 291 7.09 -12.56 -16.66
N ALA A 292 7.79 -13.56 -17.21
CA ALA A 292 8.24 -13.54 -18.60
C ALA A 292 7.05 -13.51 -19.59
N LEU A 293 6.03 -14.35 -19.36
CA LEU A 293 4.81 -14.35 -20.18
C LEU A 293 4.08 -13.00 -20.12
N VAL A 294 3.90 -12.45 -18.91
CA VAL A 294 3.26 -11.15 -18.71
C VAL A 294 4.07 -10.04 -19.38
N TRP A 295 5.40 -10.07 -19.31
CA TRP A 295 6.27 -9.10 -19.96
C TRP A 295 6.12 -9.14 -21.49
N LEU A 296 6.17 -10.33 -22.09
CA LEU A 296 5.98 -10.51 -23.53
C LEU A 296 4.60 -10.01 -23.98
N LEU A 297 3.55 -10.33 -23.21
CA LEU A 297 2.20 -9.82 -23.47
C LEU A 297 2.13 -8.30 -23.34
N ALA A 298 2.75 -7.70 -22.32
CA ALA A 298 2.77 -6.25 -22.15
C ALA A 298 3.52 -5.55 -23.30
N ALA A 299 4.67 -6.09 -23.71
CA ALA A 299 5.44 -5.57 -24.84
C ALA A 299 4.64 -5.60 -26.14
N ASN A 300 3.99 -6.73 -26.44
CA ASN A 300 3.13 -6.86 -27.60
C ASN A 300 1.92 -5.90 -27.56
N ARG A 301 1.24 -5.80 -26.40
CA ARG A 301 0.05 -4.96 -26.23
C ARG A 301 0.34 -3.47 -26.12
N THR A 302 1.60 -3.08 -26.07
CA THR A 302 2.05 -1.67 -26.05
C THR A 302 2.92 -1.32 -27.24
N SER A 303 3.01 -2.19 -28.25
CA SER A 303 3.86 -2.00 -29.44
C SER A 303 5.32 -1.71 -29.08
N GLY A 304 5.84 -2.34 -28.02
CA GLY A 304 7.21 -2.14 -27.52
C GLY A 304 7.43 -0.90 -26.64
N LEU A 305 6.44 0.00 -26.50
CA LEU A 305 6.60 1.22 -25.70
C LEU A 305 6.88 0.95 -24.22
N ILE A 306 6.40 -0.18 -23.69
CA ILE A 306 6.71 -0.57 -22.31
C ILE A 306 8.21 -0.85 -22.12
N GLU A 307 8.87 -1.39 -23.14
CA GLU A 307 10.31 -1.68 -23.08
C GLU A 307 11.08 -0.37 -23.03
N ASN A 308 10.72 0.58 -23.90
CA ASN A 308 11.27 1.94 -23.86
C ASN A 308 11.05 2.59 -22.50
N ARG A 309 9.84 2.49 -21.92
CA ARG A 309 9.55 3.02 -20.59
C ARG A 309 10.47 2.44 -19.52
N TYR A 310 10.66 1.13 -19.49
CA TYR A 310 11.47 0.48 -18.46
C TYR A 310 12.98 0.66 -18.70
N ALA A 311 13.40 0.87 -19.96
CA ALA A 311 14.76 1.22 -20.35
C ALA A 311 15.07 2.73 -20.26
N ASN A 312 14.17 3.56 -19.71
CA ASN A 312 14.31 5.03 -19.64
C ASN A 312 14.43 5.74 -20.99
N LYS A 313 13.85 5.17 -22.03
CA LYS A 313 13.83 5.71 -23.38
C LYS A 313 12.50 6.42 -23.68
N ASN A 314 12.53 7.38 -24.59
CA ASN A 314 11.34 8.01 -25.14
C ASN A 314 10.63 7.05 -26.13
N ALA A 315 9.52 7.48 -26.75
CA ALA A 315 8.77 6.64 -27.67
C ALA A 315 9.60 6.21 -28.91
N MET A 316 10.59 7.01 -29.29
CA MET A 316 11.52 6.74 -30.41
C MET A 316 12.72 5.87 -30.01
N GLY A 317 12.82 5.42 -28.75
CA GLY A 317 13.95 4.61 -28.28
C GLY A 317 15.20 5.39 -27.90
N VAL A 318 15.13 6.73 -27.85
CA VAL A 318 16.24 7.60 -27.42
C VAL A 318 16.22 7.71 -25.89
N GLU A 319 17.38 7.59 -25.25
CA GLU A 319 17.51 7.75 -23.80
C GLU A 319 17.06 9.14 -23.34
N LYS A 320 16.30 9.19 -22.24
CA LYS A 320 15.83 10.46 -21.67
C LYS A 320 16.94 11.11 -20.85
N GLU A 321 17.23 12.38 -21.13
CA GLU A 321 18.13 13.20 -20.30
C GLU A 321 17.65 13.28 -18.84
N ASP A 322 16.33 13.37 -18.62
CA ASP A 322 15.73 13.30 -17.28
C ASP A 322 14.95 12.00 -17.05
N VAL A 323 15.64 11.04 -16.44
CA VAL A 323 15.09 9.75 -15.99
C VAL A 323 14.09 9.90 -14.84
N SER A 324 14.21 10.97 -14.05
CA SER A 324 13.42 11.20 -12.84
C SER A 324 12.02 11.75 -13.13
N THR A 325 11.72 12.13 -14.38
CA THR A 325 10.46 12.78 -14.78
C THR A 325 10.16 14.03 -13.94
N GLY A 326 11.15 14.89 -13.76
CA GLY A 326 11.09 16.13 -12.98
C GLY A 326 11.27 15.98 -11.47
N ARG A 327 11.29 14.74 -10.94
CA ARG A 327 11.37 14.51 -9.47
C ARG A 327 12.68 15.01 -8.86
N LYS A 328 13.78 15.01 -9.61
CA LYS A 328 15.06 15.57 -9.14
C LYS A 328 14.93 17.06 -8.84
N VAL A 329 14.29 17.81 -9.73
CA VAL A 329 14.04 19.25 -9.52
C VAL A 329 13.14 19.47 -8.30
N LEU A 330 12.06 18.69 -8.16
CA LEU A 330 11.16 18.81 -7.00
C LEU A 330 11.88 18.56 -5.68
N PHE A 331 12.77 17.56 -5.64
CA PHE A 331 13.57 17.22 -4.47
C PHE A 331 14.57 18.32 -4.12
N LEU A 332 15.28 18.86 -5.12
CA LEU A 332 16.26 19.93 -4.90
C LEU A 332 15.59 21.20 -4.36
N THR A 333 14.45 21.61 -4.92
CA THR A 333 13.70 22.76 -4.39
C THR A 333 13.21 22.54 -2.96
N GLU A 334 12.83 21.32 -2.60
CA GLU A 334 12.46 20.98 -1.21
C GLU A 334 13.67 21.00 -0.26
N LEU A 335 14.84 20.61 -0.75
CA LEU A 335 16.09 20.74 0.00
C LEU A 335 16.48 22.20 0.21
N ASP A 336 16.30 23.06 -0.79
CA ASP A 336 16.52 24.50 -0.65
C ASP A 336 15.63 25.10 0.43
N ALA A 337 14.33 24.74 0.45
CA ALA A 337 13.42 25.15 1.51
C ALA A 337 13.87 24.69 2.91
N PHE A 338 14.41 23.46 3.01
CA PHE A 338 14.99 22.98 4.27
C PHE A 338 16.21 23.80 4.69
N ILE A 339 17.11 24.15 3.76
CA ILE A 339 18.30 24.95 4.05
C ILE A 339 17.91 26.37 4.49
N GLU A 340 16.88 26.95 3.89
CA GLU A 340 16.37 28.28 4.24
C GLU A 340 15.66 28.31 5.62
N SER A 341 14.99 27.22 6.02
CA SER A 341 14.34 27.10 7.34
C SER A 341 14.63 25.75 8.02
N PRO A 342 15.85 25.53 8.54
CA PRO A 342 16.30 24.20 8.95
C PRO A 342 15.69 23.70 10.27
N ILE A 343 15.22 24.60 11.14
CA ILE A 343 14.69 24.21 12.47
C ILE A 343 13.20 23.90 12.39
N VAL A 344 12.40 24.88 11.98
CA VAL A 344 10.93 24.79 12.00
C VAL A 344 10.32 24.41 10.65
N GLY A 345 11.10 24.47 9.57
CA GLY A 345 10.61 24.29 8.20
C GLY A 345 9.89 25.53 7.66
N ILE A 346 9.52 25.48 6.37
CA ILE A 346 8.75 26.56 5.73
C ILE A 346 7.26 26.51 6.08
N GLY A 347 6.82 25.46 6.79
CA GLY A 347 5.45 25.27 7.23
C GLY A 347 4.58 24.40 6.30
N VAL A 348 3.56 23.80 6.91
CA VAL A 348 2.83 22.65 6.37
C VAL A 348 2.00 22.98 5.14
N GLY A 349 2.38 22.46 3.98
CA GLY A 349 1.71 22.72 2.71
C GLY A 349 2.20 23.97 1.97
N LYS A 350 3.19 24.72 2.48
CA LYS A 350 3.80 25.85 1.74
C LYS A 350 4.69 25.42 0.56
N ASN A 351 5.11 24.15 0.50
CA ASN A 351 5.99 23.65 -0.56
C ASN A 351 5.52 23.96 -1.98
N LYS A 352 4.21 23.90 -2.24
CA LYS A 352 3.66 24.18 -3.57
C LYS A 352 3.79 25.66 -3.94
N ALA A 353 3.59 26.57 -2.98
CA ALA A 353 3.75 28.00 -3.17
C ALA A 353 5.24 28.37 -3.30
N TYR A 354 6.07 27.91 -2.36
CA TYR A 354 7.52 28.10 -2.39
C TYR A 354 8.14 27.67 -3.74
N ARG A 355 7.70 26.53 -4.28
CA ARG A 355 8.15 26.05 -5.59
C ARG A 355 7.70 26.94 -6.73
N PHE A 356 6.47 27.44 -6.69
CA PHE A 356 5.97 28.36 -7.71
C PHE A 356 6.81 29.63 -7.72
N ASP A 357 7.12 30.19 -6.55
CA ASP A 357 7.92 31.40 -6.42
C ASP A 357 9.35 31.22 -6.96
N LYS A 358 9.96 30.05 -6.73
CA LYS A 358 11.36 29.77 -7.15
C LYS A 358 11.50 29.30 -8.60
N THR A 359 10.50 28.61 -9.14
CA THR A 359 10.64 27.88 -10.43
C THR A 359 9.57 28.20 -11.46
N GLY A 360 8.53 28.96 -11.09
CA GLY A 360 7.34 29.19 -11.91
C GLY A 360 6.46 27.96 -12.14
N LYS A 361 6.79 26.79 -11.55
CA LYS A 361 6.11 25.52 -11.80
C LYS A 361 5.24 25.09 -10.63
N VAL A 362 3.99 24.74 -10.94
CA VAL A 362 3.03 24.21 -9.97
C VAL A 362 3.05 22.67 -10.02
N ALA A 363 3.76 22.05 -9.08
CA ALA A 363 3.76 20.59 -8.91
C ALA A 363 3.59 20.25 -7.43
N ALA A 364 2.96 19.12 -7.11
CA ALA A 364 2.90 18.59 -5.74
C ALA A 364 4.12 17.70 -5.47
N SER A 365 4.56 17.61 -4.20
CA SER A 365 5.62 16.66 -3.86
C SER A 365 5.20 15.23 -4.18
N HIS A 366 6.17 14.46 -4.69
CA HIS A 366 6.04 13.04 -4.94
C HIS A 366 6.83 12.20 -3.93
N ASN A 367 7.59 12.86 -3.04
CA ASN A 367 8.45 12.23 -2.06
C ASN A 367 8.14 12.78 -0.66
N GLU A 368 7.67 11.90 0.22
CA GLU A 368 7.33 12.25 1.59
C GLU A 368 8.54 12.69 2.42
N ILE A 369 9.74 12.16 2.15
CA ILE A 369 10.95 12.43 2.92
C ILE A 369 11.36 13.89 2.72
N SER A 370 11.58 14.31 1.49
CA SER A 370 11.97 15.70 1.18
C SER A 370 10.87 16.69 1.55
N ARG A 371 9.60 16.31 1.42
CA ARG A 371 8.47 17.11 1.90
C ARG A 371 8.55 17.36 3.42
N LEU A 372 8.76 16.32 4.22
CA LEU A 372 8.84 16.46 5.68
C LEU A 372 10.04 17.30 6.10
N LEU A 373 11.18 17.20 5.40
CA LEU A 373 12.33 18.06 5.64
C LEU A 373 11.99 19.53 5.35
N ALA A 374 11.46 19.82 4.17
CA ALA A 374 11.12 21.18 3.77
C ALA A 374 10.07 21.81 4.71
N GLU A 375 8.98 21.10 4.99
CA GLU A 375 7.83 21.64 5.72
C GLU A 375 8.02 21.67 7.24
N HIS A 376 8.91 20.85 7.79
CA HIS A 376 9.05 20.68 9.24
C HIS A 376 10.49 20.80 9.77
N GLY A 377 11.49 21.02 8.92
CA GLY A 377 12.87 21.19 9.35
C GLY A 377 13.40 20.01 10.16
N ALA A 378 14.11 20.32 11.24
CA ALA A 378 14.67 19.36 12.20
C ALA A 378 13.58 18.53 12.89
N LEU A 379 12.38 19.07 13.10
CA LEU A 379 11.24 18.30 13.63
C LEU A 379 10.80 17.21 12.64
N GLY A 380 10.91 17.50 11.34
CA GLY A 380 10.72 16.52 10.26
C GLY A 380 11.75 15.39 10.29
N ILE A 381 13.03 15.71 10.54
CA ILE A 381 14.11 14.72 10.71
C ILE A 381 13.82 13.81 11.91
N LEU A 382 13.44 14.40 13.04
CA LEU A 382 13.10 13.62 14.25
C LEU A 382 11.88 12.72 13.99
N ALA A 383 10.85 13.25 13.34
CA ALA A 383 9.67 12.48 12.96
C ALA A 383 10.02 11.29 12.04
N LEU A 384 10.86 11.51 11.01
CA LEU A 384 11.36 10.45 10.13
C LEU A 384 12.22 9.42 10.88
N SER A 385 13.02 9.87 11.84
CA SER A 385 13.86 8.99 12.67
C SER A 385 13.02 8.04 13.50
N ILE A 386 11.91 8.51 14.09
CA ILE A 386 10.93 7.65 14.76
C ILE A 386 10.39 6.61 13.76
N LEU A 387 10.02 7.03 12.55
CA LEU A 387 9.44 6.12 11.57
C LEU A 387 10.44 5.04 11.10
N VAL A 388 11.72 5.38 10.95
CA VAL A 388 12.75 4.46 10.44
C VAL A 388 13.32 3.59 11.55
N PHE A 389 13.78 4.17 12.66
CA PHE A 389 14.55 3.44 13.66
C PHE A 389 13.68 2.60 14.59
N LEU A 390 12.49 3.06 14.98
CA LEU A 390 11.66 2.34 15.95
C LEU A 390 11.22 0.95 15.47
N PRO A 391 10.78 0.74 14.21
CA PRO A 391 10.52 -0.60 13.68
C PRO A 391 11.79 -1.48 13.63
N LEU A 392 12.94 -0.90 13.30
CA LEU A 392 14.20 -1.64 13.20
C LEU A 392 14.66 -2.12 14.58
N LEU A 393 14.58 -1.26 15.61
CA LEU A 393 14.85 -1.64 17.00
C LEU A 393 13.90 -2.74 17.48
N LEU A 394 12.60 -2.61 17.20
CA LEU A 394 11.61 -3.65 17.46
C LEU A 394 11.99 -4.99 16.80
N ARG A 395 12.55 -4.94 15.59
CA ARG A 395 12.95 -6.12 14.83
C ARG A 395 14.23 -6.78 15.37
N ILE A 396 15.13 -6.02 16.00
CA ILE A 396 16.30 -6.56 16.69
C ILE A 396 15.84 -7.34 17.94
N GLU A 397 14.92 -6.77 18.74
CA GLU A 397 14.40 -7.41 19.95
C GLU A 397 13.61 -8.70 19.68
N ASN A 398 12.83 -8.70 18.60
CA ASN A 398 12.00 -9.83 18.22
C ASN A 398 12.25 -10.04 16.73
N SER A 399 12.61 -11.26 16.29
CA SER A 399 12.90 -11.59 14.89
C SER A 399 11.83 -12.44 14.18
N LYS A 400 10.68 -12.70 14.83
CA LYS A 400 9.66 -13.68 14.41
C LYS A 400 8.81 -13.30 13.19
N ASN A 401 8.52 -12.01 12.99
CA ASN A 401 7.68 -11.55 11.88
C ASN A 401 8.40 -11.68 10.53
N ILE A 402 8.18 -12.76 9.79
CA ILE A 402 8.90 -13.01 8.53
C ILE A 402 8.60 -11.98 7.43
N TYR A 403 7.49 -11.25 7.53
CA TYR A 403 7.09 -10.22 6.56
C TYR A 403 7.68 -8.84 6.87
N PHE A 404 8.31 -8.64 8.03
CA PHE A 404 8.73 -7.32 8.50
C PHE A 404 9.47 -6.50 7.45
N TYR A 405 10.56 -7.03 6.90
CA TYR A 405 11.40 -6.29 5.96
C TYR A 405 10.68 -6.05 4.62
N SER A 406 9.80 -6.97 4.20
CA SER A 406 8.94 -6.79 3.03
C SER A 406 7.93 -5.67 3.24
N PHE A 407 7.25 -5.62 4.39
CA PHE A 407 6.33 -4.54 4.71
C PHE A 407 7.05 -3.19 4.84
N PHE A 408 8.23 -3.19 5.48
CA PHE A 408 9.02 -1.99 5.69
C PHE A 408 9.53 -1.41 4.37
N ILE A 409 10.07 -2.24 3.46
CA ILE A 409 10.50 -1.76 2.14
C ILE A 409 9.31 -1.29 1.30
N MET A 410 8.15 -1.94 1.41
CA MET A 410 6.95 -1.49 0.70
C MET A 410 6.52 -0.11 1.18
N TRP A 411 6.46 0.10 2.50
CA TRP A 411 6.21 1.44 3.05
C TRP A 411 7.24 2.45 2.53
N PHE A 412 8.53 2.18 2.72
CA PHE A 412 9.61 3.11 2.43
C PHE A 412 9.65 3.52 0.95
N LEU A 413 9.55 2.55 0.04
CA LEU A 413 9.55 2.86 -1.39
C LEU A 413 8.24 3.52 -1.84
N THR A 414 7.09 3.15 -1.26
CA THR A 414 5.80 3.80 -1.60
C THR A 414 5.82 5.29 -1.26
N ILE A 415 6.26 5.68 -0.05
CA ILE A 415 6.29 7.10 0.33
C ILE A 415 7.29 7.92 -0.49
N ASN A 416 8.29 7.28 -1.12
CA ASN A 416 9.26 7.96 -1.99
C ASN A 416 8.77 8.15 -3.44
N HIS A 417 7.89 7.29 -3.96
CA HIS A 417 7.42 7.39 -5.36
C HIS A 417 5.97 7.84 -5.52
N SER A 418 5.18 7.77 -4.45
CA SER A 418 3.73 8.06 -4.43
C SER A 418 3.32 8.97 -3.25
N ALA A 419 4.29 9.38 -2.40
CA ALA A 419 4.05 10.08 -1.14
C ALA A 419 2.99 9.38 -0.27
N MET A 420 2.33 10.11 0.63
CA MET A 420 1.22 9.61 1.45
C MET A 420 -0.17 9.96 0.87
N ARG A 421 -0.31 9.93 -0.46
CA ARG A 421 -1.52 10.35 -1.17
C ARG A 421 -2.72 9.43 -0.95
N ILE A 422 -2.48 8.15 -0.68
CA ILE A 422 -3.50 7.12 -0.39
C ILE A 422 -3.36 6.61 1.05
N ALA A 423 -4.34 5.86 1.54
CA ALA A 423 -4.37 5.31 2.90
C ALA A 423 -3.39 4.12 3.11
N PHE A 424 -2.95 3.46 2.03
CA PHE A 424 -2.11 2.26 2.10
C PHE A 424 -0.80 2.40 2.90
N PRO A 425 0.02 3.46 2.75
CA PRO A 425 1.24 3.65 3.52
C PRO A 425 1.05 3.56 5.04
N SER A 426 -0.06 4.10 5.57
CA SER A 426 -0.40 4.04 6.99
C SER A 426 -0.61 2.60 7.45
N PHE A 427 -1.38 1.83 6.67
CA PHE A 427 -1.69 0.44 6.98
C PHE A 427 -0.45 -0.47 6.92
N ILE A 428 0.33 -0.40 5.83
CA ILE A 428 1.47 -1.29 5.63
C ILE A 428 2.60 -1.02 6.63
N TYR A 429 2.81 0.25 6.99
CA TYR A 429 3.71 0.62 8.08
C TYR A 429 3.28 -0.02 9.39
N GLY A 430 1.98 0.09 9.72
CA GLY A 430 1.42 -0.53 10.92
C GLY A 430 1.64 -2.06 10.99
N LEU A 431 1.56 -2.77 9.85
CA LEU A 431 1.85 -4.21 9.81
C LEU A 431 3.31 -4.56 10.16
N CYS A 432 4.26 -3.64 9.96
CA CYS A 432 5.65 -3.82 10.37
C CYS A 432 5.77 -3.95 11.90
N LEU A 433 4.87 -3.31 12.65
CA LEU A 433 4.99 -3.16 14.10
C LEU A 433 4.36 -4.30 14.90
N LEU A 434 3.75 -5.27 14.21
CA LEU A 434 3.08 -6.40 14.83
C LEU A 434 4.08 -7.42 15.41
N ASP A 435 3.76 -7.96 16.58
CA ASP A 435 4.41 -9.13 17.17
C ASP A 435 3.76 -10.40 16.61
N VAL A 436 4.41 -10.99 15.61
CA VAL A 436 3.85 -12.16 14.92
C VAL A 436 4.27 -13.46 15.60
N THR A 437 3.27 -14.24 15.99
CA THR A 437 3.43 -15.50 16.71
C THR A 437 3.11 -16.70 15.84
N PHE A 438 3.80 -17.81 16.11
CA PHE A 438 3.53 -19.11 15.48
C PHE A 438 2.83 -20.00 16.51
N PRO A 439 1.68 -20.61 16.18
CA PRO A 439 1.03 -21.55 17.10
C PRO A 439 1.99 -22.71 17.41
N LYS A 440 2.22 -22.99 18.70
CA LYS A 440 2.96 -24.17 19.13
C LYS A 440 2.19 -25.41 18.67
N LYS A 441 2.87 -26.39 18.08
CA LYS A 441 2.27 -27.72 17.88
C LYS A 441 1.94 -28.26 19.26
N VAL A 442 0.65 -28.46 19.55
CA VAL A 442 0.23 -29.26 20.70
C VAL A 442 0.62 -30.69 20.36
N ASN A 443 1.67 -31.21 21.01
CA ASN A 443 1.93 -32.63 21.02
C ASN A 443 0.79 -33.26 21.82
N VAL A 444 -0.23 -33.76 21.12
CA VAL A 444 -1.17 -34.69 21.73
C VAL A 444 -0.33 -35.93 22.02
N LYS A 445 0.14 -36.07 23.26
CA LYS A 445 0.56 -37.37 23.77
C LYS A 445 -0.67 -38.25 23.64
N THR A 446 -0.64 -39.21 22.73
CA THR A 446 -1.51 -40.37 22.75
C THR A 446 -1.36 -40.99 24.13
N GLN A 447 -2.33 -40.77 25.02
CA GLN A 447 -2.50 -41.60 26.19
C GLN A 447 -3.02 -42.93 25.66
N SER A 448 -2.12 -43.88 25.48
CA SER A 448 -2.45 -45.30 25.51
C SER A 448 -2.65 -45.68 26.98
N SER A 449 -3.89 -45.96 27.35
CA SER A 449 -4.25 -46.80 28.49
C SER A 449 -5.30 -47.77 28.01
#